data_AF-A0A3E2N8S4-F1
#
_entry.id   AF-A0A3E2N8S4-F1
#
_cell.length_a   1.000
_cell.length_b   1.000
_cell.length_c   1.000
_cell.angle_alpha   90.00
_cell.angle_beta   90.00
_cell.angle_gamma   90.00
#
_symmetry.space_group_name_H-M   'P 1'
#
loop_
_entity.id
_entity.type
_entity.pdbx_description
1 polymer ?
#
loop_
_entity_poly.entity_id
_entity_poly.type
_entity_poly.pdbx_seq_one_letter_code
_entity_poly.pdbx_strand_id
1 'polypeptide(L)'
;MNRIHKISFRVSDYERKLIQSKVKKSGTRMSDFCRHAVLGKEVRTVKGLEKCSYELNKIGNNLNQLTVLCHQRAVQNPNLEEIQLQLSAVLERIYTVLGGDDDGDSQAD
;
A
#
# COMPACT_ATOMS: atom_id res chain seq x y z
N MET A 1 -8.11 -32.69 13.04
CA MET A 1 -6.99 -31.98 13.72
C MET A 1 -7.55 -31.29 14.96
N ASN A 2 -7.07 -31.63 16.16
CA ASN A 2 -7.60 -31.06 17.40
C ASN A 2 -7.08 -29.63 17.60
N ARG A 3 -7.92 -28.70 18.09
CA ARG A 3 -7.62 -27.26 18.25
C ARG A 3 -7.59 -26.91 19.74
N ILE A 4 -6.41 -26.96 20.37
CA ILE A 4 -6.25 -26.82 21.83
C ILE A 4 -5.72 -25.45 22.30
N HIS A 5 -5.15 -24.65 21.40
CA HIS A 5 -4.57 -23.35 21.74
C HIS A 5 -5.54 -22.19 21.51
N LYS A 6 -5.51 -21.18 22.40
CA LYS A 6 -6.35 -19.98 22.33
C LYS A 6 -5.48 -18.74 22.09
N ILE A 7 -5.86 -17.93 21.10
CA ILE A 7 -5.29 -16.60 20.84
C ILE A 7 -6.37 -15.57 21.21
N SER A 8 -6.00 -14.55 21.98
CA SER A 8 -6.91 -13.47 22.40
C SER A 8 -6.22 -12.11 22.33
N PHE A 9 -6.97 -11.09 21.89
CA PHE A 9 -6.53 -9.71 21.83
C PHE A 9 -7.63 -8.80 22.37
N ARG A 10 -7.25 -7.62 22.88
CA ARG A 10 -8.21 -6.61 23.36
C ARG A 10 -8.80 -5.86 22.17
N VAL A 11 -10.08 -5.52 22.29
CA VAL A 11 -10.81 -4.71 21.32
C VAL A 11 -11.65 -3.68 22.06
N SER A 12 -11.84 -2.52 21.45
CA SER A 12 -12.85 -1.54 21.86
C SER A 12 -14.27 -2.05 21.59
N ASP A 13 -15.26 -1.39 22.19
CA ASP A 13 -16.68 -1.70 21.94
C ASP A 13 -17.07 -1.50 20.47
N TYR A 14 -16.48 -0.51 19.81
CA TYR A 14 -16.69 -0.25 18.38
C TYR A 14 -16.16 -1.41 17.54
N GLU A 15 -14.91 -1.83 17.76
CA GLU A 15 -14.30 -2.95 17.03
C GLU A 15 -15.07 -4.25 17.28
N ARG A 16 -15.53 -4.50 18.51
CA ARG A 16 -16.36 -5.66 18.84
C ARG A 16 -17.66 -5.69 18.03
N LYS A 17 -18.39 -4.57 17.95
CA LYS A 17 -19.62 -4.46 17.14
C LYS A 17 -19.32 -4.69 15.66
N LEU A 18 -18.24 -4.11 15.14
CA LEU A 18 -17.82 -4.26 13.76
C LEU A 18 -17.49 -5.72 13.42
N ILE A 19 -16.72 -6.41 14.26
CA ILE A 19 -16.40 -7.82 14.09
C ILE A 19 -17.67 -8.66 14.10
N GLN A 20 -18.57 -8.46 15.07
CA GLN A 20 -19.85 -9.19 15.14
C GLN A 20 -20.70 -8.98 13.89
N SER A 21 -20.76 -7.75 13.36
CA SER A 21 -21.48 -7.47 12.12
C SER A 21 -20.86 -8.21 10.93
N LYS A 22 -19.52 -8.25 10.81
CA LYS A 22 -18.83 -8.96 9.72
C LYS A 22 -19.07 -10.48 9.80
N VAL A 23 -19.04 -11.03 11.02
CA VAL A 23 -19.32 -12.44 11.27
C VAL A 23 -20.75 -12.79 10.88
N LYS A 24 -21.75 -12.00 11.32
CA LYS A 24 -23.15 -12.18 10.92
C LYS A 24 -23.32 -12.16 9.39
N LYS A 25 -22.69 -11.21 8.70
CA LYS A 25 -22.73 -11.12 7.23
C LYS A 25 -22.09 -12.32 6.53
N SER A 26 -21.05 -12.91 7.13
CA SER A 26 -20.35 -14.06 6.56
C SER A 26 -21.10 -15.39 6.70
N GLY A 27 -22.10 -15.48 7.59
CA GLY A 27 -22.80 -16.74 7.89
C GLY A 27 -21.96 -17.79 8.63
N THR A 28 -20.71 -17.48 9.01
CA THR A 28 -19.81 -18.41 9.70
C THR A 28 -19.74 -18.17 11.21
N ARG A 29 -19.21 -19.13 11.95
CA ARG A 29 -18.95 -18.96 13.40
C ARG A 29 -17.78 -17.99 13.58
N MET A 30 -17.82 -17.20 14.66
CA MET A 30 -16.77 -16.24 15.02
C MET A 30 -15.34 -16.82 14.89
N SER A 31 -15.12 -18.03 15.41
CA SER A 31 -13.82 -18.70 15.35
C SER A 31 -13.35 -19.04 13.94
N ASP A 32 -14.28 -19.38 13.05
CA ASP A 32 -13.96 -19.75 11.67
C ASP A 32 -13.77 -18.49 10.83
N PHE A 33 -14.59 -17.46 11.04
CA PHE A 33 -14.39 -16.13 10.47
C PHE A 33 -13.01 -15.56 10.81
N CYS A 34 -12.66 -15.51 12.10
CA CYS A 34 -11.37 -14.97 12.54
C CYS A 34 -10.21 -15.80 12.00
N ARG A 35 -10.33 -17.14 11.98
CA ARG A 35 -9.29 -18.00 11.43
C ARG A 35 -9.10 -17.77 9.94
N HIS A 36 -10.17 -17.69 9.17
CA HIS A 36 -10.10 -17.41 7.74
C HIS A 36 -9.52 -16.02 7.47
N ALA A 37 -9.95 -15.01 8.24
CA ALA A 37 -9.45 -13.65 8.11
C ALA A 37 -7.96 -13.50 8.46
N VAL A 38 -7.46 -14.25 9.45
CA VAL A 38 -6.07 -14.18 9.93
C VAL A 38 -5.15 -15.11 9.15
N LEU A 39 -5.58 -16.32 8.82
CA LEU A 39 -4.75 -17.30 8.11
C LEU A 39 -4.86 -17.19 6.59
N GLY A 40 -5.99 -16.68 6.07
CA GLY A 40 -6.25 -16.60 4.64
C GLY A 40 -5.79 -15.30 3.99
N LYS A 41 -5.21 -14.37 4.75
CA LYS A 41 -4.66 -13.12 4.23
C LYS A 41 -3.16 -13.11 4.38
N GLU A 42 -2.46 -12.88 3.27
CA GLU A 42 -1.03 -12.63 3.30
C GLU A 42 -0.77 -11.29 3.98
N VAL A 43 -0.06 -11.30 5.10
CA VAL A 43 0.39 -10.07 5.78
C VAL A 43 1.72 -9.65 5.17
N ARG A 44 1.66 -8.87 4.09
CA ARG A 44 2.86 -8.32 3.44
C ARG A 44 3.40 -7.15 4.24
N THR A 45 4.61 -7.28 4.77
CA THR A 45 5.36 -6.15 5.31
C THR A 45 6.13 -5.51 4.16
N VAL A 46 5.57 -4.44 3.57
CA VAL A 46 6.23 -3.71 2.50
C VAL A 46 7.42 -2.94 3.08
N LYS A 47 8.63 -3.44 2.84
CA LYS A 47 9.89 -2.76 3.18
C LYS A 47 10.45 -2.08 1.93
N GLY A 48 11.06 -0.91 2.08
CA GLY A 48 11.76 -0.24 0.98
C GLY A 48 11.06 0.97 0.34
N LEU A 49 9.81 1.28 0.74
CA LEU A 49 9.12 2.51 0.30
C LEU A 49 9.73 3.79 0.87
N GLU A 50 10.49 3.72 1.97
CA GLU A 50 11.15 4.88 2.57
C GLU A 50 12.10 5.59 1.59
N LYS A 51 12.84 4.83 0.78
CA LYS A 51 13.72 5.38 -0.27
C LYS A 51 12.91 6.09 -1.36
N CYS A 52 11.81 5.48 -1.79
CA CYS A 52 10.91 6.07 -2.79
C CYS A 52 10.29 7.38 -2.26
N SER A 53 9.91 7.42 -0.97
CA SER A 53 9.39 8.63 -0.32
C SER A 53 10.45 9.75 -0.27
N TYR A 54 11.71 9.42 0.05
CA TYR A 54 12.80 10.39 0.02
C TYR A 54 13.04 10.96 -1.40
N GLU A 55 13.02 10.12 -2.43
CA GLU A 55 13.18 10.53 -3.82
C GLU A 55 12.02 11.40 -4.30
N LEU A 56 10.77 11.05 -3.97
CA LEU A 56 9.59 11.88 -4.25
C LEU A 56 9.72 13.27 -3.62
N ASN A 57 10.21 13.36 -2.38
CA ASN A 57 10.45 14.64 -1.73
C ASN A 57 11.52 15.47 -2.47
N LYS A 58 12.58 14.83 -2.99
CA LYS A 58 13.60 15.52 -3.79
C LYS A 58 13.03 16.04 -5.11
N ILE A 59 12.24 15.22 -5.81
CA ILE A 59 11.56 15.62 -7.06
C ILE A 59 10.62 16.79 -6.79
N GLY A 60 9.82 16.72 -5.72
CA GLY A 60 8.92 17.80 -5.31
C GLY A 60 9.66 19.11 -4.99
N ASN A 61 10.81 19.02 -4.31
CA ASN A 61 11.66 20.18 -4.04
C ASN A 61 12.20 20.82 -5.33
N ASN A 62 12.66 20.01 -6.28
CA ASN A 62 13.15 20.50 -7.57
C ASN A 62 12.03 21.18 -8.37
N LEU A 63 10.84 20.58 -8.41
CA LEU A 63 9.66 21.17 -9.05
C LEU A 63 9.24 22.49 -8.38
N ASN A 64 9.27 22.55 -7.05
CA ASN A 64 8.94 23.76 -6.31
C ASN A 64 9.94 24.89 -6.60
N GLN A 65 11.25 24.59 -6.64
CA GLN A 65 12.27 25.57 -7.01
C GLN A 65 12.05 26.11 -8.43
N LEU A 66 11.76 25.22 -9.38
CA LEU A 66 11.50 25.58 -10.76
C LEU A 66 10.22 26.44 -10.89
N THR A 67 9.19 26.14 -10.09
CA THR A 67 7.98 26.97 -9.97
C THR A 67 8.29 28.37 -9.44
N VAL A 68 9.15 28.48 -8.42
CA VAL A 68 9.60 29.76 -7.87
C VAL A 68 10.36 30.57 -8.93
N LEU A 69 11.27 29.95 -9.68
CA LEU A 69 12.02 30.61 -10.75
C LEU A 69 11.08 31.10 -11.87
N CYS A 70 10.03 30.35 -12.19
CA CYS A 70 9.01 30.78 -13.13
C CYS A 70 8.20 31.96 -12.61
N HIS A 71 7.78 31.93 -11.35
CA HIS A 71 7.08 33.03 -10.72
C HIS A 71 7.93 34.32 -10.72
N GLN A 72 9.23 34.18 -10.49
CA GLN A 72 10.20 35.29 -10.54
C GLN A 72 10.53 35.76 -11.97
N ARG A 73 9.94 35.15 -13.01
CA ARG A 73 10.23 35.38 -14.44
C ARG A 73 11.70 35.10 -14.83
N ALA A 74 12.45 34.41 -13.98
CA ALA A 74 13.81 33.98 -14.26
C ALA A 74 13.85 32.84 -15.30
N VAL A 75 12.77 32.04 -15.35
CA VAL A 75 12.57 30.98 -16.35
C VAL A 75 11.14 31.09 -16.90
N GLN A 76 10.96 31.21 -18.21
CA GLN A 76 9.61 31.36 -18.81
C GLN A 76 9.06 30.06 -19.40
N ASN A 77 9.94 29.18 -19.88
CA ASN A 77 9.56 27.89 -20.46
C ASN A 77 10.45 26.79 -19.88
N PRO A 78 10.20 26.35 -18.63
CA PRO A 78 11.01 25.32 -18.02
C PRO A 78 10.81 23.98 -18.74
N ASN A 79 11.91 23.26 -18.98
CA ASN A 79 11.80 21.86 -19.40
C ASN A 79 11.47 20.98 -18.19
N LEU A 80 10.42 20.18 -18.29
CA LEU A 80 9.97 19.26 -17.25
C LEU A 80 10.30 17.79 -17.54
N GLU A 81 10.91 17.51 -18.70
CA GLU A 81 11.20 16.14 -19.16
C GLU A 81 12.02 15.35 -18.13
N GLU A 82 13.03 15.97 -17.52
CA GLU A 82 13.86 15.31 -16.50
C GLU A 82 13.05 15.00 -15.22
N ILE A 83 12.23 15.94 -14.75
CA ILE A 83 11.36 15.76 -13.58
C ILE A 83 10.34 14.65 -13.85
N GLN A 84 9.77 14.63 -15.06
CA GLN A 84 8.83 13.60 -15.50
C GLN A 84 9.50 12.22 -15.53
N LEU A 85 10.70 12.12 -16.10
CA LEU A 85 11.45 10.86 -16.17
C LEU A 85 11.79 10.33 -14.76
N GLN A 86 12.26 11.21 -13.86
CA GLN A 86 12.56 10.86 -12.48
C GLN A 86 11.30 10.39 -11.73
N LEU A 87 10.18 11.09 -11.90
CA LEU A 87 8.91 10.74 -11.27
C LEU A 87 8.42 9.36 -11.76
N SER A 88 8.40 9.14 -13.08
CA SER A 88 8.01 7.85 -13.66
C SER A 88 8.87 6.72 -13.12
N ALA A 89 10.19 6.90 -13.05
CA ALA A 89 11.09 5.88 -12.52
C ALA A 89 10.83 5.54 -11.04
N VAL A 90 10.45 6.53 -10.21
CA VAL A 90 10.07 6.28 -8.82
C VAL A 90 8.73 5.56 -8.73
N LEU A 91 7.76 5.95 -9.55
CA LEU A 91 6.43 5.30 -9.58
C LEU A 91 6.51 3.83 -10.02
N GLU A 92 7.33 3.52 -11.03
CA GLU A 92 7.59 2.14 -11.44
C GLU A 92 8.17 1.31 -10.30
N ARG A 93 9.17 1.84 -9.56
CA ARG A 93 9.71 1.15 -8.38
C ARG A 93 8.65 0.91 -7.29
N ILE A 94 7.76 1.88 -7.06
CA ILE A 94 6.65 1.72 -6.11
C ILE A 94 5.71 0.62 -6.59
N TYR A 95 5.37 0.60 -7.87
CA TYR A 95 4.50 -0.42 -8.48
C TYR A 95 5.08 -1.83 -8.31
N THR A 96 6.37 -2.02 -8.63
CA THR A 96 7.08 -3.29 -8.42
C THR A 96 7.09 -3.71 -6.95
N VAL A 97 7.41 -2.79 -6.03
CA VAL A 97 7.47 -3.07 -4.58
C VAL A 97 6.11 -3.44 -3.99
N LEU A 98 5.02 -2.90 -4.54
CA LEU A 98 3.65 -3.20 -4.11
C LEU A 98 3.10 -4.51 -4.69
N GLY A 99 3.82 -5.16 -5.60
CA GLY A 99 3.47 -6.48 -6.14
C GLY A 99 2.65 -6.42 -7.42
N GLY A 100 3.03 -5.54 -8.35
CA GLY A 100 2.45 -5.47 -9.68
C GLY A 100 2.75 -6.63 -10.65
N ASP A 101 3.35 -7.72 -10.15
CA ASP A 101 3.55 -8.98 -10.88
C ASP A 101 2.61 -10.05 -10.28
N ASP A 102 1.32 -9.95 -10.60
CA ASP A 102 0.34 -11.03 -10.41
C ASP A 102 0.04 -11.61 -11.80
N ASP A 103 1.09 -12.07 -12.49
CA ASP A 103 0.99 -12.89 -13.70
C ASP A 103 1.53 -14.29 -13.37
N GLY A 104 0.61 -15.25 -13.20
CA GLY A 104 0.94 -16.66 -13.31
C GLY A 104 0.30 -17.61 -12.29
N ASP A 105 -1.03 -17.71 -12.27
CA ASP A 105 -1.64 -19.04 -12.21
C ASP A 105 -2.92 -19.09 -13.07
N SER A 106 -2.72 -19.31 -14.36
CA SER A 106 -3.70 -19.88 -15.28
C SER A 106 -2.97 -20.81 -16.22
N GLN A 107 -2.37 -21.85 -15.65
CA GLN A 107 -2.26 -23.13 -16.31
C GLN A 107 -3.24 -24.08 -15.62
N ALA A 108 -4.48 -24.06 -16.12
CA ALA A 108 -5.39 -25.19 -15.96
C ALA A 108 -5.28 -26.00 -17.24
N ASP A 109 -4.46 -27.05 -17.20
CA ASP A 109 -4.69 -28.28 -17.95
C ASP A 109 -5.85 -29.06 -17.30
#